data_AF-A0A8H7ULR3-F1
#
_entry.id   AF-A0A8H7ULR3-F1
#
_cell.length_a   1.000
_cell.length_b   1.000
_cell.length_c   1.000
_cell.angle_alpha   90.00
_cell.angle_beta   90.00
_cell.angle_gamma   90.00
#
_symmetry.space_group_name_H-M   'P 1'
#
loop_
_entity.id
_entity.type
_entity.pdbx_description
1 polymer ?
#
loop_
_entity_poly.entity_id
_entity_poly.type
_entity_poly.pdbx_seq_one_letter_code
_entity_poly.pdbx_strand_id
1 'polypeptide(L)'
;MIEAAAVALNCERETYSQPVHHPVVSSCANLNYICWKEYSYTYAIVSFHQPSNKSFKTKRILGKAQKQNRPIPQWIRMRTGNTINWNAKRRHWRRTKLNL
;
A
#
# COMPACT_ATOMS: atom_id res chain seq x y z
N MET A 1 26.04 -55.42 6.47
CA MET A 1 24.68 -55.51 5.90
C MET A 1 23.76 -54.70 6.79
N ILE A 2 23.16 -53.65 6.22
CA ILE A 2 21.83 -53.09 6.54
C ILE A 2 21.72 -52.46 7.96
N GLU A 3 21.91 -51.15 8.10
CA GLU A 3 20.94 -50.03 7.96
C GLU A 3 19.89 -49.89 9.08
N ALA A 4 19.64 -48.61 9.41
CA ALA A 4 18.45 -48.00 9.99
C ALA A 4 18.29 -47.95 11.53
N ALA A 5 18.54 -46.77 12.11
CA ALA A 5 17.56 -46.11 12.99
C ALA A 5 17.79 -44.59 12.99
N ALA A 6 16.70 -43.86 12.74
CA ALA A 6 16.65 -42.48 12.30
C ALA A 6 16.86 -41.43 13.41
N VAL A 7 17.63 -40.39 13.12
CA VAL A 7 17.50 -39.07 13.74
C VAL A 7 17.10 -38.11 12.63
N ALA A 8 15.81 -37.83 12.54
CA ALA A 8 15.26 -36.89 11.57
C ALA A 8 15.64 -35.45 11.97
N LEU A 9 16.72 -34.95 11.36
CA LEU A 9 16.96 -33.53 11.16
C LEU A 9 15.93 -33.04 10.15
N ASN A 10 14.89 -32.35 10.59
CA ASN A 10 14.02 -31.63 9.67
C ASN A 10 14.46 -30.16 9.57
N CYS A 11 14.94 -29.89 8.36
CA CYS A 11 15.31 -28.65 7.71
C CYS A 11 14.26 -27.55 7.84
N GLU A 12 14.75 -26.32 7.88
CA GLU A 12 14.00 -25.05 7.78
C GLU A 12 13.15 -24.93 6.51
N ARG A 13 12.22 -23.96 6.56
CA ARG A 13 11.67 -23.17 5.42
C ARG A 13 10.79 -23.97 4.45
N GLU A 14 9.48 -23.77 4.41
CA GLU A 14 8.75 -22.73 3.66
C GLU A 14 7.34 -23.36 3.54
N THR A 15 6.21 -22.72 3.82
CA THR A 15 5.60 -21.64 3.08
C THR A 15 4.32 -21.27 3.84
N TYR A 16 4.08 -19.98 3.98
CA TYR A 16 2.77 -19.44 4.34
C TYR A 16 1.78 -19.82 3.22
N SER A 17 1.01 -20.89 3.42
CA SER A 17 -0.09 -21.28 2.54
C SER A 17 -1.38 -20.69 3.09
N GLN A 18 -1.87 -19.64 2.44
CA GLN A 18 -3.16 -19.02 2.74
C GLN A 18 -4.31 -20.03 2.55
N PRO A 19 -5.37 -20.00 3.39
CA PRO A 19 -6.52 -20.84 3.20
C PRO A 19 -7.27 -20.42 1.92
N VAL A 20 -7.22 -21.30 0.93
CA VAL A 20 -8.08 -21.26 -0.25
C VAL A 20 -9.52 -21.54 0.19
N HIS A 21 -10.35 -20.51 0.22
CA HIS A 21 -11.80 -20.70 0.33
C HIS A 21 -12.29 -21.33 -0.98
N HIS A 22 -12.44 -22.64 -0.98
CA HIS A 22 -13.17 -23.37 -2.02
C HIS A 22 -14.68 -23.13 -1.80
N PRO A 23 -15.43 -22.63 -2.78
CA PRO A 23 -16.89 -22.60 -2.67
C PRO A 23 -17.42 -24.03 -2.82
N VAL A 24 -17.86 -24.61 -1.72
CA VAL A 24 -18.73 -25.80 -1.73
C VAL A 24 -20.07 -25.37 -2.32
N VAL A 25 -20.30 -25.78 -3.57
CA VAL A 25 -21.59 -25.72 -4.26
C VAL A 25 -22.60 -26.61 -3.51
N SER A 26 -23.41 -26.00 -2.65
CA SER A 26 -24.57 -26.66 -2.05
C SER A 26 -25.68 -26.76 -3.09
N SER A 27 -25.84 -27.93 -3.70
CA SER A 27 -27.01 -28.24 -4.51
C SER A 27 -28.22 -28.45 -3.60
N CYS A 28 -29.18 -27.53 -3.65
CA CYS A 28 -30.56 -27.86 -3.33
C CYS A 28 -31.44 -27.12 -4.35
N ALA A 29 -31.76 -27.83 -5.42
CA ALA A 29 -32.80 -27.44 -6.35
C ALA A 29 -34.15 -27.52 -5.63
N ASN A 30 -34.89 -26.41 -5.57
CA ASN A 30 -36.34 -26.48 -5.64
C ASN A 30 -36.91 -25.19 -6.22
N LEU A 31 -37.80 -25.39 -7.18
CA LEU A 31 -38.35 -24.42 -8.11
C LEU A 31 -39.25 -23.43 -7.39
N ASN A 32 -38.98 -22.14 -7.55
CA ASN A 32 -40.02 -21.14 -7.76
C ASN A 32 -39.37 -19.96 -8.47
N TYR A 33 -39.91 -19.64 -9.65
CA TYR A 33 -39.45 -18.59 -10.56
C TYR A 33 -39.22 -17.27 -9.81
N ILE A 34 -37.97 -16.97 -9.47
CA ILE A 34 -37.58 -15.63 -9.03
C ILE A 34 -37.42 -14.82 -10.31
N CYS A 35 -38.44 -14.00 -10.55
CA CYS A 35 -38.46 -12.84 -11.42
C CYS A 35 -37.06 -12.20 -11.51
N TRP A 36 -36.51 -12.15 -12.72
CA TRP A 36 -35.34 -11.34 -13.05
C TRP A 36 -35.74 -9.86 -12.91
N LYS A 37 -35.72 -9.34 -11.68
CA LYS A 37 -35.68 -7.89 -11.48
C LYS A 37 -34.32 -7.43 -11.98
N GLU A 38 -34.37 -6.69 -13.08
CA GLU A 38 -33.25 -5.97 -13.69
C GLU A 38 -32.46 -5.23 -12.60
N TYR A 39 -31.35 -5.83 -12.15
CA TYR A 39 -30.31 -5.08 -11.48
C TYR A 39 -29.64 -4.23 -12.55
N SER A 40 -30.18 -3.04 -12.77
CA SER A 40 -29.47 -1.97 -13.47
C SER A 40 -28.27 -1.60 -12.60
N TYR A 41 -27.16 -2.30 -12.82
CA TYR A 41 -25.85 -1.90 -12.34
C TYR A 41 -25.50 -0.61 -13.08
N THR A 42 -25.87 0.54 -12.51
CA THR A 42 -25.30 1.80 -12.92
C THR A 42 -23.82 1.74 -12.54
N TYR A 43 -22.99 1.42 -13.53
CA TYR A 43 -21.54 1.41 -13.39
C TYR A 43 -21.13 2.86 -13.11
N ALA A 44 -21.03 3.22 -11.83
CA ALA A 44 -20.35 4.43 -11.43
C ALA A 44 -18.92 4.31 -11.99
N ILE A 45 -18.61 5.10 -13.02
CA ILE A 45 -17.26 5.18 -13.60
C ILE A 45 -16.39 5.81 -12.51
N VAL A 46 -15.87 4.97 -11.63
CA VAL A 46 -14.82 5.35 -10.69
C VAL A 46 -13.63 5.70 -11.56
N SER A 47 -13.40 6.99 -11.78
CA SER A 47 -12.23 7.45 -12.53
C SER A 47 -11.00 7.03 -11.74
N PHE A 48 -10.39 5.91 -12.14
CA PHE A 48 -9.14 5.43 -11.57
C PHE A 48 -8.06 6.46 -11.88
N HIS A 49 -7.76 7.32 -10.91
CA HIS A 49 -6.61 8.21 -10.94
C HIS A 49 -5.35 7.33 -10.96
N GLN A 50 -4.82 7.02 -12.15
CA GLN A 50 -3.55 6.32 -12.28
C GLN A 50 -2.45 7.20 -11.64
N PRO A 51 -1.84 6.78 -10.52
CA PRO A 51 -0.88 7.63 -9.79
C PRO A 51 0.39 7.91 -10.60
N SER A 52 0.64 7.12 -11.65
CA SER A 52 1.74 7.31 -12.60
C SER A 52 1.50 8.49 -13.54
N ASN A 53 0.27 8.67 -14.03
CA ASN A 53 -0.10 9.68 -15.02
C ASN A 53 -0.68 10.95 -14.37
N LYS A 54 0.23 11.89 -14.06
CA LYS A 54 -0.05 13.13 -13.32
C LYS A 54 0.12 14.36 -14.21
N SER A 55 -0.74 15.37 -14.00
CA SER A 55 -0.65 16.67 -14.66
C SER A 55 0.67 17.39 -14.32
N PHE A 56 1.08 18.33 -15.17
CA PHE A 56 2.29 19.14 -14.93
C PHE A 56 2.20 19.97 -13.64
N LYS A 57 1.01 20.50 -13.32
CA LYS A 57 0.76 21.25 -12.08
C LYS A 57 1.07 20.38 -10.86
N THR A 58 0.53 19.17 -10.80
CA THR A 58 0.77 18.22 -9.71
C THR A 58 2.25 17.83 -9.65
N LYS A 59 2.90 17.55 -10.79
CA LYS A 59 4.35 17.26 -10.85
C LYS A 59 5.20 18.39 -10.24
N ARG A 60 4.89 19.66 -10.55
CA ARG A 60 5.60 20.82 -9.97
C ARG A 60 5.45 20.89 -8.45
N ILE A 61 4.24 20.69 -7.94
CA ILE A 61 3.98 20.73 -6.50
C ILE A 61 4.73 19.60 -5.78
N LEU A 62 4.66 18.37 -6.31
CA LEU A 62 5.38 17.22 -5.76
C LEU A 62 6.90 17.45 -5.74
N GLY A 63 7.46 18.00 -6.84
CA GLY A 63 8.87 18.35 -6.91
C GLY A 63 9.27 19.42 -5.89
N LYS A 64 8.43 20.46 -5.68
CA LYS A 64 8.69 21.48 -4.65
C LYS A 64 8.61 20.89 -3.25
N ALA A 65 7.62 20.07 -2.97
CA ALA A 65 7.47 19.39 -1.67
C ALA A 65 8.68 18.47 -1.37
N GLN A 66 9.21 17.78 -2.38
CA GLN A 66 10.43 16.99 -2.24
C GLN A 66 11.65 17.87 -1.95
N LYS A 67 11.78 19.00 -2.66
CA LYS A 67 12.90 19.95 -2.45
C LYS A 67 12.86 20.59 -1.06
N GLN A 68 11.69 20.88 -0.50
CA GLN A 68 11.53 21.45 0.84
C GLN A 68 11.86 20.47 1.97
N ASN A 69 11.74 19.16 1.72
CA ASN A 69 11.92 18.12 2.73
C ASN A 69 13.40 17.76 2.99
N ARG A 70 14.26 18.78 3.15
CA ARG A 70 15.70 18.63 3.36
C ARG A 70 16.09 19.08 4.78
N PRO A 71 17.16 18.53 5.37
CA PRO A 71 17.70 19.03 6.64
C PRO A 71 18.33 20.41 6.47
N ILE A 72 18.51 21.14 7.57
CA ILE A 72 19.12 22.47 7.56
C ILE A 72 20.64 22.32 7.31
N PRO A 73 21.24 23.15 6.42
CA PRO A 73 22.68 23.16 6.21
C PRO A 73 23.49 23.52 7.46
N GLN A 74 24.67 22.93 7.61
CA GLN A 74 25.51 23.10 8.80
C GLN A 74 25.98 24.54 9.01
N TRP A 75 26.41 25.24 7.95
CA TRP A 75 26.86 26.63 8.05
C TRP A 75 25.79 27.57 8.62
N ILE A 76 24.50 27.25 8.44
CA ILE A 76 23.41 28.02 9.03
C ILE A 76 23.38 27.86 10.56
N ARG A 77 23.66 26.64 11.05
CA ARG A 77 23.71 26.36 12.49
C ARG A 77 24.88 27.07 13.17
N MET A 78 25.96 27.29 12.43
CA MET A 78 27.16 27.98 12.92
C MET A 78 27.05 29.51 12.89
N ARG A 79 25.96 30.09 12.36
CA ARG A 79 25.77 31.54 12.36
C ARG A 79 25.48 32.06 13.77
N THR A 80 26.19 33.10 14.18
CA THR A 80 25.99 33.77 15.48
C THR A 80 24.57 34.33 15.61
N GLY A 81 23.94 34.16 16.77
CA GLY A 81 22.59 34.66 17.04
C GLY A 81 21.45 33.89 16.36
N ASN A 82 21.72 32.74 15.73
CA ASN A 82 20.69 31.89 15.14
C ASN A 82 20.11 30.90 16.18
N THR A 83 18.79 30.91 16.36
CA THR A 83 18.06 29.97 17.24
C THR A 83 17.55 28.72 16.50
N ILE A 84 17.66 28.69 15.17
CA ILE A 84 17.09 27.64 14.32
C ILE A 84 18.05 26.44 14.23
N ASN A 85 17.66 25.33 14.86
CA ASN A 85 18.45 24.09 14.92
C ASN A 85 17.95 22.98 13.97
N TRP A 86 16.66 22.96 13.63
CA TRP A 86 16.02 21.90 12.86
C TRP A 86 14.87 22.44 12.00
N ASN A 87 14.45 21.67 10.98
CA ASN A 87 13.36 22.07 10.08
C ASN A 87 12.00 21.65 10.65
N ALA A 88 11.28 22.61 11.25
CA ALA A 88 9.93 22.45 11.80
C ALA A 88 8.91 21.86 10.83
N LYS A 89 9.06 22.16 9.54
CA LYS A 89 8.10 21.79 8.50
C LYS A 89 8.53 20.56 7.71
N ARG A 90 9.52 19.82 8.19
CA ARG A 90 9.96 18.55 7.57
C ARG A 90 8.82 17.53 7.65
N ARG A 91 8.62 16.77 6.57
CA ARG A 91 7.46 15.88 6.40
C ARG A 91 7.90 14.43 6.19
N HIS A 92 7.21 13.46 6.79
CA HIS A 92 7.38 12.05 6.45
C HIS A 92 6.16 11.53 5.68
N TRP A 93 6.39 10.84 4.57
CA TRP A 93 5.34 10.45 3.62
C TRP A 93 4.30 9.47 4.20
N ARG A 94 4.70 8.64 5.17
CA ARG A 94 3.74 7.77 5.88
C ARG A 94 2.89 8.53 6.89
N ARG A 95 3.45 9.56 7.54
CA ARG A 95 2.79 10.27 8.66
C ARG A 95 1.85 11.38 8.19
N THR A 96 2.29 12.23 7.26
CA THR A 96 1.54 13.42 6.83
C THR A 96 1.42 13.48 5.31
N LYS A 97 0.17 13.58 4.83
CA LYS A 97 -0.16 13.60 3.39
C LYS A 97 -0.10 15.02 2.82
N LEU A 98 0.14 15.10 1.51
CA LEU A 98 0.08 16.34 0.75
C LEU A 98 -1.37 16.40 0.22
N ASN A 99 -2.22 17.21 0.85
CA ASN A 99 -3.62 17.36 0.47
C ASN A 99 -3.70 18.08 -0.88
N LEU A 100 -3.61 17.34 -1.98
CA LEU A 100 -3.46 17.82 -3.36
C LEU A 100 -4.43 17.10 -4.31
#